data_AF-A0A6P8VWR3-F1
#
_entry.id   AF-A0A6P8VWR3-F1
#
_cell.length_a   1.000
_cell.length_b   1.000
_cell.length_c   1.000
_cell.angle_alpha   90.00
_cell.angle_beta   90.00
_cell.angle_gamma   90.00
#
_symmetry.space_group_name_H-M   'P 1'
#
loop_
_entity.id
_entity.type
_entity.pdbx_description
1 polymer ?
#
loop_
_entity_poly.entity_id
_entity_poly.type
_entity_poly.pdbx_seq_one_letter_code
_entity_poly.pdbx_strand_id
1 'polypeptide(L)'
;TTRQPREGEVPGVDYNFIGVGEFRDLEESGLLLESGTYDGNYYGTPKPPAEPSPVQPDLVDQVLFDEEFDTEVQRKRTTSVSKMDRKDSAAPEEEDEDEKTPAVNGLAGEKRPLLLL
;
A
#
# COMPACT_ATOMS: atom_id res chain seq x y z
N THR A 1 11.99 17.57 5.11
CA THR A 1 13.24 17.06 5.71
C THR A 1 14.02 18.22 6.28
N THR A 2 14.82 17.99 7.32
CA THR A 2 15.77 18.99 7.87
C THR A 2 17.17 18.87 7.30
N ARG A 3 17.41 17.87 6.44
CA ARG A 3 18.68 17.74 5.71
C ARG A 3 18.86 18.93 4.77
N GLN A 4 20.09 19.35 4.52
CA GLN A 4 20.37 20.29 3.43
C GLN A 4 20.16 19.65 2.04
N PRO A 5 19.68 20.41 1.05
CA PRO A 5 19.56 19.92 -0.32
C PRO A 5 20.95 19.53 -0.88
N ARG A 6 21.00 18.41 -1.61
CA ARG A 6 22.15 17.97 -2.41
C ARG A 6 22.15 18.66 -3.76
N GLU A 7 23.28 18.58 -4.45
CA GLU A 7 23.40 19.05 -5.82
C GLU A 7 22.39 18.33 -6.73
N GLY A 8 21.59 19.10 -7.46
CA GLY A 8 20.54 18.60 -8.35
C GLY A 8 19.16 18.40 -7.71
N GLU A 9 19.02 18.48 -6.39
CA GLU A 9 17.71 18.42 -5.72
C GLU A 9 16.95 19.74 -5.88
N VAL A 10 15.65 19.64 -6.16
CA VAL A 10 14.75 20.77 -6.38
C VAL A 10 13.77 20.89 -5.18
N PRO A 11 13.77 22.02 -4.46
CA PRO A 11 12.85 22.27 -3.35
C PRO A 11 11.38 22.13 -3.77
N GLY A 12 10.60 21.40 -2.97
CA GLY A 12 9.18 21.14 -3.22
C GLY A 12 8.89 20.03 -4.25
N VAL A 13 9.89 19.57 -5.00
CA VAL A 13 9.78 18.41 -5.89
C VAL A 13 10.36 17.18 -5.20
N ASP A 14 11.64 17.24 -4.83
CA ASP A 14 12.29 16.12 -4.13
C ASP A 14 11.91 16.12 -2.65
N TYR A 15 12.11 17.25 -1.98
CA TYR A 15 11.70 17.45 -0.59
C TYR A 15 11.39 18.92 -0.29
N ASN A 16 10.59 19.13 0.76
CA ASN A 16 10.53 20.41 1.45
C ASN A 16 11.69 20.47 2.45
N PHE A 17 12.68 21.30 2.16
CA PHE A 17 13.86 21.50 3.00
C PHE A 17 13.59 22.62 4.01
N ILE A 18 13.37 22.24 5.27
CA ILE A 18 12.93 23.15 6.35
C ILE A 18 13.88 23.07 7.54
N GLY A 19 13.83 24.05 8.44
CA GLY A 19 14.63 24.03 9.66
C GLY A 19 14.13 23.01 10.68
N VAL A 20 14.99 22.65 11.65
CA VAL A 20 14.61 21.73 12.76
C VAL A 20 13.47 22.31 13.60
N GLY A 21 13.46 23.63 13.84
CA GLY A 21 12.37 24.30 14.56
C GLY A 21 11.02 24.15 13.86
N GLU A 22 10.99 24.48 12.57
CA GLU A 22 9.77 24.35 11.75
C GLU A 22 9.29 22.89 11.65
N PHE A 23 10.22 21.94 11.50
CA PHE A 23 9.87 20.52 11.50
C PHE A 23 9.20 20.11 12.82
N ARG A 24 9.73 20.59 13.94
CA ARG A 24 9.18 20.31 15.27
C ARG A 24 7.79 20.92 15.43
N ASP A 25 7.57 22.13 14.93
CA ASP A 25 6.25 22.78 14.94
C ASP A 25 5.22 21.94 14.14
N LEU A 26 5.62 21.35 13.00
CA LEU A 26 4.76 20.46 12.21
C LEU A 26 4.44 19.14 12.93
N GLU A 27 5.41 18.60 13.66
CA GLU A 27 5.23 17.38 14.46
C GLU A 27 4.29 17.65 15.66
N GLU A 28 4.54 18.72 16.41
CA GLU A 28 3.74 19.11 17.59
C GLU A 28 2.31 19.52 17.21
N SER A 29 2.13 20.18 16.05
CA SER A 29 0.80 20.50 15.52
C SER A 29 0.07 19.30 14.91
N GLY A 30 0.72 18.14 14.81
CA GLY A 30 0.14 16.94 14.25
C GLY A 30 -0.17 17.05 12.75
N LEU A 31 0.55 17.90 12.02
CA LEU A 31 0.41 18.07 10.58
C LEU A 31 1.22 17.04 9.77
N LEU A 32 2.02 16.20 10.43
CA LEU A 32 2.71 15.07 9.81
C LEU A 32 1.91 13.77 10.01
N LEU A 33 1.77 12.99 8.94
CA LEU A 33 1.20 11.64 8.97
C LEU A 33 2.19 10.65 9.60
N GLU A 34 3.47 10.79 9.26
CA GLU A 34 4.58 9.99 9.77
C GLU A 34 5.81 10.89 9.93
N SER A 35 6.63 10.63 10.95
CA SER A 35 7.93 11.26 11.18
C SER A 35 9.00 10.22 11.55
N GLY A 36 10.26 10.54 11.27
CA GLY A 36 11.41 9.69 11.54
C GLY A 36 12.73 10.44 11.47
N THR A 37 13.80 9.82 11.99
CA THR A 37 15.15 10.39 11.99
C THR A 37 16.12 9.45 11.29
N TYR A 38 16.97 10.02 10.44
CA TYR A 38 18.04 9.30 9.75
C TYR A 38 19.27 10.18 9.61
N ASP A 39 20.44 9.65 9.98
CA ASP A 39 21.73 10.36 9.91
C ASP A 39 21.67 11.75 10.57
N GLY A 40 21.02 11.83 11.74
CA GLY A 40 20.83 13.08 12.48
C GLY A 40 19.85 14.09 11.85
N ASN A 41 19.18 13.75 10.75
CA ASN A 41 18.21 14.60 10.07
C ASN A 41 16.78 14.04 10.22
N TYR A 42 15.80 14.95 10.29
CA TYR A 42 14.39 14.60 10.42
C TYR A 42 13.70 14.53 9.06
N TYR A 43 12.85 13.53 8.90
CA TYR A 43 12.05 13.30 7.72
C TYR A 43 10.61 13.07 8.15
N GLY A 44 9.67 13.57 7.35
CA GLY A 44 8.26 13.43 7.66
C GLY A 44 7.41 13.63 6.42
N THR A 45 6.26 12.96 6.42
CA THR A 45 5.27 13.02 5.37
C THR A 45 4.12 13.90 5.85
N PRO A 46 3.85 15.06 5.21
CA PRO A 46 2.74 15.91 5.64
C PRO A 46 1.41 15.19 5.44
N LYS A 47 0.46 15.42 6.35
CA LYS A 47 -0.91 14.94 6.18
C LYS A 47 -1.49 15.58 4.92
N PRO A 48 -2.19 14.80 4.07
CA PRO A 48 -2.94 15.40 2.99
C PRO A 48 -3.98 16.37 3.57
N PRO A 49 -4.41 17.38 2.81
CA PRO A 49 -5.56 18.19 3.18
C PRO A 49 -6.72 17.24 3.50
N ALA A 50 -7.47 17.50 4.56
CA ALA A 50 -8.71 16.77 4.80
C ALA A 50 -9.57 16.92 3.53
N GLU A 51 -10.01 15.80 2.96
CA GLU A 51 -10.87 15.85 1.77
C GLU A 51 -12.07 16.76 2.09
N PRO A 52 -12.52 17.60 1.13
CA PRO A 52 -13.77 18.29 1.31
C PRO A 52 -14.85 17.24 1.55
N SER A 53 -15.61 17.43 2.64
CA SER A 53 -16.80 16.64 2.99
C SER A 53 -17.54 16.16 1.73
N PRO A 54 -17.97 14.88 1.65
CA PRO A 54 -18.62 14.36 0.46
C PRO A 54 -19.75 15.31 0.10
N VAL A 55 -19.58 15.97 -1.04
CA VAL A 55 -20.63 16.75 -1.67
C VAL A 55 -21.84 15.83 -1.71
N GLN A 56 -22.96 16.35 -1.20
CA GLN A 56 -24.19 15.59 -1.01
C GLN A 56 -24.49 14.71 -2.23
N PRO A 57 -25.01 13.48 -2.04
CA PRO A 57 -25.34 12.62 -3.16
C PRO A 57 -26.18 13.42 -4.15
N ASP A 58 -25.68 13.51 -5.37
CA ASP A 58 -26.32 14.18 -6.49
C ASP A 58 -27.79 13.73 -6.51
N LEU A 59 -28.73 14.66 -6.34
CA LEU A 59 -30.17 14.37 -6.18
C LEU A 59 -30.81 13.71 -7.43
N VAL A 60 -30.01 13.37 -8.44
CA VAL A 60 -30.45 12.75 -9.69
C VAL A 60 -30.91 11.30 -9.52
N ASP A 61 -30.69 10.67 -8.36
CA ASP A 61 -31.20 9.32 -8.08
C ASP A 61 -32.65 9.31 -7.53
N GLN A 62 -33.23 10.49 -7.25
CA GLN A 62 -34.61 10.58 -6.70
C GLN A 62 -35.71 10.72 -7.76
N VAL A 63 -35.39 10.92 -9.03
CA VAL A 63 -36.39 11.11 -10.11
C VAL A 63 -36.64 9.86 -10.96
N LEU A 64 -36.03 8.72 -10.62
CA LEU A 64 -36.23 7.45 -11.36
C LEU A 64 -37.29 6.52 -10.73
N PHE A 65 -38.06 6.98 -9.75
CA PHE A 65 -39.04 6.16 -9.01
C PHE A 65 -40.49 6.66 -9.05
N ASP A 66 -40.84 7.60 -9.93
CA ASP A 66 -42.22 8.14 -10.01
C ASP A 66 -42.88 8.00 -11.39
N GLU A 67 -42.32 7.18 -12.28
CA GLU A 67 -43.02 6.76 -13.49
C GLU A 67 -43.32 5.26 -13.40
N GLU A 68 -44.58 4.99 -13.07
CA GLU A 68 -45.34 3.75 -13.20
C GLU A 68 -44.81 2.84 -14.32
N PHE A 69 -43.85 1.96 -13.99
CA PHE A 69 -43.31 1.00 -14.96
C PHE A 69 -44.12 -0.28 -14.91
N ASP A 70 -44.99 -0.42 -15.90
CA ASP A 70 -45.73 -1.64 -16.22
C ASP A 70 -44.86 -2.89 -16.07
N THR A 71 -45.37 -3.87 -15.32
CA THR A 71 -44.63 -5.06 -14.88
C THR A 71 -44.49 -6.10 -15.99
N GLU A 72 -43.81 -5.86 -17.12
CA GLU A 72 -43.41 -6.97 -17.99
C GLU A 72 -42.31 -6.67 -19.02
N VAL A 73 -41.03 -6.70 -18.61
CA VAL A 73 -39.95 -7.05 -19.56
C VAL A 73 -38.89 -7.89 -18.86
N GLN A 74 -39.01 -9.22 -18.98
CA GLN A 74 -37.94 -10.15 -18.63
C GLN A 74 -36.73 -9.94 -19.55
N ARG A 75 -35.69 -9.32 -19.00
CA ARG A 75 -34.38 -9.21 -19.65
C ARG A 75 -33.79 -10.62 -19.74
N LYS A 76 -33.75 -11.20 -20.94
CA LYS A 76 -33.15 -12.53 -21.16
C LYS A 76 -31.63 -12.43 -21.01
N ARG A 77 -31.12 -12.77 -19.82
CA ARG A 77 -29.69 -12.94 -19.56
C ARG A 77 -29.14 -14.05 -20.47
N THR A 78 -28.01 -13.81 -21.13
CA THR A 78 -27.31 -14.83 -21.92
C THR A 78 -26.73 -15.91 -20.99
N THR A 79 -26.87 -17.17 -21.37
CA THR A 79 -26.64 -18.34 -20.50
C THR A 79 -25.20 -18.87 -20.56
N SER A 80 -24.23 -18.01 -20.91
CA SER A 80 -22.91 -18.46 -21.37
C SER A 80 -21.99 -19.05 -20.29
N VAL A 81 -22.45 -19.18 -19.04
CA VAL A 81 -21.63 -19.69 -17.91
C VAL A 81 -22.21 -20.93 -17.22
N SER A 82 -23.31 -21.50 -17.70
CA SER A 82 -24.01 -22.61 -17.03
C SER A 82 -23.36 -24.00 -17.19
N LYS A 83 -22.14 -24.13 -17.74
CA LYS A 83 -21.47 -25.43 -18.01
C LYS A 83 -20.00 -25.48 -17.57
N MET A 84 -19.66 -24.83 -16.46
CA MET A 84 -18.39 -25.12 -15.78
C MET A 84 -18.64 -26.14 -14.67
N ASP A 85 -18.70 -27.42 -15.05
CA ASP A 85 -18.64 -28.52 -14.09
C ASP A 85 -17.21 -28.61 -13.55
N ARG A 86 -17.04 -28.43 -12.24
CA ARG A 86 -15.80 -28.75 -11.53
C ARG A 86 -15.66 -30.27 -11.56
N LYS A 87 -14.94 -30.79 -12.56
CA LYS A 87 -14.51 -32.19 -12.52
C LYS A 87 -13.54 -32.33 -11.35
N ASP A 88 -13.92 -33.19 -10.40
CA ASP A 88 -13.11 -33.62 -9.26
C ASP A 88 -11.65 -33.76 -9.68
N SER A 89 -10.82 -32.88 -9.13
CA SER A 89 -9.37 -33.03 -9.19
C SER A 89 -9.01 -34.14 -8.20
N ALA A 90 -9.14 -35.38 -8.63
CA ALA A 90 -8.49 -36.50 -7.96
C ALA A 90 -6.98 -36.26 -8.09
N ALA A 91 -6.33 -35.87 -7.00
CA ALA A 91 -4.89 -35.85 -6.91
C ALA A 91 -4.40 -37.30 -7.11
N PRO A 92 -3.52 -37.59 -8.09
CA PRO A 92 -2.80 -38.85 -8.06
C PRO A 92 -1.81 -38.78 -6.88
N GLU A 93 -2.03 -39.67 -5.91
CA GLU A 93 -0.99 -40.10 -4.97
C GLU A 93 0.04 -40.97 -5.72
N GLU A 94 1.15 -41.22 -5.01
CA GLU A 94 2.29 -42.09 -5.33
C GLU A 94 3.39 -41.48 -6.22
N GLU A 95 4.69 -41.60 -5.94
CA GLU A 95 5.50 -41.88 -4.75
C GLU A 95 6.96 -41.74 -5.27
N ASP A 96 7.83 -41.20 -4.42
CA ASP A 96 9.29 -41.44 -4.28
C ASP A 96 10.36 -41.22 -5.39
N GLU A 97 11.47 -40.67 -4.86
CA GLU A 97 12.89 -40.74 -5.26
C GLU A 97 13.36 -40.02 -6.55
N ASP A 98 13.99 -38.84 -6.39
CA ASP A 98 15.45 -38.78 -6.51
C ASP A 98 16.05 -37.43 -6.08
N GLU A 99 17.20 -37.57 -5.43
CA GLU A 99 18.04 -36.61 -4.73
C GLU A 99 18.45 -35.37 -5.54
N LYS A 100 18.11 -34.16 -5.06
CA LYS A 100 18.80 -32.92 -5.45
C LYS A 100 19.13 -32.06 -4.24
N THR A 101 20.25 -32.46 -3.64
CA THR A 101 21.16 -31.72 -2.74
C THR A 101 20.79 -30.27 -2.37
N PRO A 102 20.67 -29.94 -1.07
CA PRO A 102 20.62 -28.54 -0.65
C PRO A 102 22.00 -27.93 -0.86
N ALA A 103 22.08 -26.90 -1.72
CA ALA A 103 23.29 -26.11 -1.88
C ALA A 103 23.67 -25.46 -0.54
N VAL A 104 24.68 -26.03 0.12
CA VAL A 104 25.35 -25.44 1.26
C VAL A 104 26.12 -24.22 0.75
N ASN A 105 25.68 -23.02 1.10
CA ASN A 105 26.57 -21.85 1.08
C ASN A 105 26.72 -21.35 2.51
N GLY A 106 27.30 -22.22 3.34
CA GLY A 106 27.85 -21.86 4.63
C GLY A 106 29.25 -21.28 4.43
N LEU A 107 29.40 -19.98 4.64
CA LEU A 107 30.56 -19.48 5.36
C LEU A 107 30.03 -18.91 6.67
N ALA A 108 30.07 -19.77 7.67
CA ALA A 108 29.82 -19.46 9.05
C ALA A 108 30.68 -18.26 9.46
N GLY A 109 30.03 -17.16 9.85
CA GLY A 109 30.65 -16.10 10.61
C GLY A 109 31.09 -16.67 11.95
N GLU A 110 32.37 -17.03 12.01
CA GLU A 110 33.05 -17.56 13.18
C GLU A 110 32.95 -16.54 14.33
N LYS A 111 32.23 -16.90 15.39
CA LYS A 111 32.32 -16.19 16.67
C LYS A 111 33.69 -16.50 17.27
N ARG A 112 34.41 -15.48 17.75
CA ARG A 112 34.84 -15.36 19.17
C ARG A 112 35.63 -14.06 19.46
N PRO A 113 35.70 -13.67 20.76
CA PRO A 113 35.75 -12.29 21.26
C PRO A 113 37.17 -11.85 21.60
N LEU A 114 37.40 -10.55 21.81
CA LEU A 114 38.35 -10.04 22.81
C LEU A 114 38.02 -8.60 23.23
N LEU A 115 37.83 -8.41 24.54
CA LEU A 115 37.93 -7.15 25.27
C LEU A 115 39.30 -6.49 25.01
N LEU A 116 39.35 -5.17 24.83
CA LEU A 116 40.39 -4.36 25.48
C LEU A 116 40.05 -2.85 25.52
N LEU A 117 40.07 -2.32 26.76
CA LEU A 117 40.19 -0.93 27.25
C LEU A 117 39.29 0.17 26.65
#